data_AF-G3UHC2-F1
#
_entry.id   AF-G3UHC2-F1
#
_cell.length_a   1.000
_cell.length_b   1.000
_cell.length_c   1.000
_cell.angle_alpha   90.00
_cell.angle_beta   90.00
_cell.angle_gamma   90.00
#
_symmetry.space_group_name_H-M   'P 1'
#
loop_
_entity.id
_entity.type
_entity.pdbx_description
1 polymer ?
#
loop_
_entity_poly.entity_id
_entity_poly.type
_entity_poly.pdbx_seq_one_letter_code
_entity_poly.pdbx_strand_id
1 'polypeptide(L)'
;LYLHVYVYANTHPYVILDSFFVLCWICCPLIHSCCVRYTHIQCHLLQLEPIRKYAREISLRHHHLCEIGIKFNSRVAKAVELVLLTKKQPKANFSEIAKLTMDVKSLHETCCEGNTLECMFGRSQFMNYTCSKQAILSSKITQCCEQPAPFRGECIITSENDDEPDLSSLPLSRFTEGQFVCKQFTDKQDDFLQEFLYEYSRRHPKLAVPVILRVDAVYQNLLGKCCKLQNPLECYSHGKEIFQRVVQEGNEHVKNLCALHEKLGDGNFHNRLIVLYTKKAPQLSAEELVVFTKSMAAAASKCCPLSDEQQFACIEDSGKAKLILGALCRRHEAKPINAGVRHCCEDSYAFRKPCFDDLPADETYVSPSLSCDQVISLKEDLCKAPEEKLQTEKQKLLSNLVKQNPHAAETQFQSVITDFTRLVEMCCQAEKREMCFQRKNFLGAQAGRVTKCGLGR
;
A
#
# COMPACT_ATOMS: atom_id res chain seq x y z
N LEU A 1 -2.22 27.13 16.82
CA LEU A 1 -2.75 25.80 17.18
C LEU A 1 -4.06 25.51 16.45
N TYR A 2 -5.16 26.25 16.71
CA TYR A 2 -6.46 26.04 16.06
C TYR A 2 -6.43 25.98 14.53
N LEU A 3 -5.69 26.87 13.86
CA LEU A 3 -5.55 26.82 12.39
C LEU A 3 -4.83 25.56 11.91
N HIS A 4 -3.83 25.08 12.66
CA HIS A 4 -3.12 23.84 12.33
C HIS A 4 -4.03 22.62 12.51
N VAL A 5 -4.84 22.62 13.57
CA VAL A 5 -5.88 21.62 13.82
C VAL A 5 -6.89 21.59 12.68
N TYR A 6 -7.41 22.76 12.30
CA TYR A 6 -8.37 22.90 11.22
C TYR A 6 -7.80 22.42 9.88
N VAL A 7 -6.59 22.87 9.49
CA VAL A 7 -5.97 22.48 8.22
C VAL A 7 -5.68 20.98 8.19
N TYR A 8 -5.15 20.41 9.28
CA TYR A 8 -4.83 18.99 9.33
C TYR A 8 -6.09 18.11 9.29
N ALA A 9 -7.12 18.44 10.08
CA ALA A 9 -8.38 17.69 10.07
C ALA A 9 -9.05 17.71 8.70
N ASN A 10 -9.04 18.86 8.00
CA ASN A 10 -9.59 18.98 6.65
C ASN A 10 -8.78 18.24 5.58
N THR A 11 -7.46 18.13 5.76
CA THR A 11 -6.59 17.39 4.82
C THR A 11 -6.56 15.89 5.10
N HIS A 12 -6.93 15.46 6.31
CA HIS A 12 -6.88 14.09 6.77
C HIS A 12 -8.17 13.67 7.52
N PRO A 13 -9.33 13.62 6.83
CA PRO A 13 -10.64 13.46 7.48
C PRO A 13 -10.86 12.12 8.20
N TYR A 14 -10.02 11.11 7.92
CA TYR A 14 -10.11 9.78 8.53
C TYR A 14 -9.10 9.56 9.68
N VAL A 15 -8.38 10.59 10.11
CA VAL A 15 -7.46 10.44 11.25
C VAL A 15 -8.27 10.38 12.55
N ILE A 16 -8.14 9.27 13.27
CA ILE A 16 -8.67 9.11 14.62
C ILE A 16 -8.15 10.24 15.53
N LEU A 17 -9.07 10.87 16.27
CA LEU A 17 -8.82 12.10 17.04
C LEU A 17 -7.69 11.97 18.07
N ASP A 18 -7.51 10.81 18.70
CA ASP A 18 -6.42 10.60 19.65
C ASP A 18 -5.03 10.69 19.01
N SER A 19 -4.85 10.07 17.84
CA SER A 19 -3.60 10.17 17.09
C SER A 19 -3.36 11.61 16.62
N PHE A 20 -4.44 12.35 16.35
CA PHE A 20 -4.37 13.78 16.06
C PHE A 20 -3.88 14.60 17.27
N PHE A 21 -4.39 14.35 18.49
CA PHE A 21 -3.92 15.04 19.69
C PHE A 21 -2.45 14.76 19.99
N VAL A 22 -1.98 13.53 19.80
CA VAL A 22 -0.56 13.16 19.93
C VAL A 22 0.29 14.00 18.97
N LEU A 23 -0.10 14.08 17.70
CA LEU A 23 0.59 14.91 16.70
C LEU A 23 0.63 16.38 17.09
N CYS A 24 -0.50 16.92 17.56
CA CYS A 24 -0.62 18.30 17.99
C CYS A 24 0.30 18.63 19.17
N TRP A 25 0.37 17.72 20.15
CA TRP A 25 1.22 17.86 21.33
C TRP A 25 2.71 17.80 20.99
N ILE A 26 3.12 16.93 20.07
CA ILE A 26 4.52 16.84 19.62
C ILE A 26 4.90 18.08 18.78
N CYS A 27 4.02 18.51 17.89
CA CYS A 27 4.31 19.57 16.92
C CYS A 27 4.45 20.96 17.57
N CYS A 28 3.64 21.27 18.59
CA CYS A 28 3.60 22.60 19.21
C CYS A 28 4.94 23.06 19.85
N PRO A 29 5.60 22.28 20.72
CA PRO A 29 6.90 22.64 21.29
C PRO A 29 8.02 22.64 20.25
N LEU A 30 7.93 21.78 19.23
CA LEU A 30 8.91 21.72 18.14
C LEU A 30 8.85 22.97 17.26
N ILE A 31 7.65 23.45 16.91
CA ILE A 31 7.48 24.72 16.20
C ILE A 31 8.05 25.87 17.03
N HIS A 32 7.81 25.88 18.36
CA HIS A 32 8.38 26.91 19.22
C HIS A 32 9.92 26.88 19.22
N SER A 33 10.52 25.71 19.38
CA SER A 33 11.98 25.52 19.30
C SER A 33 12.54 25.94 17.94
N CYS A 34 11.84 25.59 16.86
CA CYS A 34 12.16 25.98 15.49
C CYS A 34 12.20 27.49 15.29
N CYS A 35 11.20 28.22 15.80
CA CYS A 35 11.14 29.67 15.68
C CYS A 35 12.28 30.39 16.44
N VAL A 36 12.88 29.73 17.44
CA VAL A 36 13.90 30.33 18.31
C VAL A 36 15.32 29.91 17.93
N ARG A 37 15.54 28.65 17.52
CA ARG A 37 16.89 28.05 17.44
C ARG A 37 17.36 27.67 16.05
N TYR A 38 16.49 27.59 15.06
CA TYR A 38 16.83 27.04 13.74
C TYR A 38 16.48 28.00 12.61
N THR A 39 17.24 27.93 11.52
CA THR A 39 16.79 28.53 10.27
C THR A 39 15.52 27.82 9.78
N HIS A 40 14.66 28.53 9.03
CA HIS A 40 13.41 27.98 8.51
C HIS A 40 13.61 26.64 7.76
N ILE A 41 14.70 26.52 6.99
CA ILE A 41 15.05 25.30 6.23
C ILE A 41 15.44 24.15 7.17
N GLN A 42 16.29 24.41 8.17
CA GLN A 42 16.72 23.38 9.13
C GLN A 42 15.57 22.87 9.99
N CYS A 43 14.70 23.78 10.46
CA CYS A 43 13.49 23.38 11.17
C CYS A 43 12.62 22.45 10.32
N HIS A 44 12.38 22.86 9.07
CA HIS A 44 11.51 22.14 8.15
C HIS A 44 12.02 20.70 7.93
N LEU A 45 13.29 20.55 7.57
CA LEU A 45 13.88 19.25 7.24
C LEU A 45 14.09 18.34 8.44
N LEU A 46 14.56 18.86 9.58
CA LEU A 46 14.98 18.03 10.70
C LEU A 46 13.85 17.74 11.70
N GLN A 47 12.92 18.68 11.88
CA GLN A 47 11.90 18.58 12.93
C GLN A 47 10.50 18.31 12.37
N LEU A 48 10.12 18.96 11.26
CA LEU A 48 8.74 18.90 10.77
C LEU A 48 8.48 17.77 9.76
N GLU A 49 9.44 17.43 8.89
CA GLU A 49 9.26 16.35 7.91
C GLU A 49 9.04 14.96 8.52
N PRO A 50 9.73 14.54 9.61
CA PRO A 50 9.43 13.28 10.28
C PRO A 50 7.97 13.21 10.80
N ILE A 51 7.48 14.31 11.37
CA ILE A 51 6.10 14.41 11.88
C ILE A 51 5.11 14.36 10.71
N ARG A 52 5.37 15.10 9.63
CA ARG A 52 4.53 15.05 8.42
C ARG A 52 4.46 13.65 7.85
N LYS A 53 5.60 12.96 7.77
CA LYS A 53 5.66 11.59 7.27
C LYS A 53 4.81 10.66 8.14
N TYR A 54 5.00 10.70 9.45
CA TYR A 54 4.24 9.92 10.40
C TYR A 54 2.73 10.22 10.35
N ALA A 55 2.36 11.50 10.28
CA ALA A 55 0.98 11.95 10.18
C ALA A 55 0.29 11.47 8.89
N ARG A 56 1.01 11.48 7.76
CA ARG A 56 0.53 10.90 6.49
C ARG A 56 0.37 9.39 6.59
N GLU A 57 1.30 8.71 7.26
CA GLU A 57 1.27 7.26 7.44
C GLU A 57 0.07 6.80 8.27
N ILE A 58 -0.20 7.45 9.40
CA ILE A 58 -1.38 7.19 10.22
C ILE A 58 -2.66 7.44 9.43
N SER A 59 -2.73 8.60 8.74
CA SER A 59 -3.90 8.94 7.93
C SER A 59 -4.19 7.88 6.87
N LEU A 60 -3.17 7.43 6.14
CA LEU A 60 -3.30 6.36 5.16
C LEU A 60 -3.73 5.04 5.80
N ARG A 61 -3.21 4.70 6.98
CA ARG A 61 -3.56 3.48 7.70
C ARG A 61 -5.02 3.48 8.17
N HIS A 62 -5.47 4.53 8.84
CA HIS A 62 -6.85 4.64 9.30
C HIS A 62 -7.82 4.63 8.12
N HIS A 63 -7.53 5.40 7.07
CA HIS A 63 -8.36 5.41 5.87
C HIS A 63 -8.41 4.03 5.20
N HIS A 64 -7.28 3.32 5.14
CA HIS A 64 -7.22 1.95 4.61
C HIS A 64 -8.06 0.96 5.42
N LEU A 65 -8.04 1.05 6.76
CA LEU A 65 -8.87 0.19 7.61
C LEU A 65 -10.37 0.51 7.46
N CYS A 66 -10.74 1.79 7.37
CA CYS A 66 -12.11 2.20 7.09
C CYS A 66 -12.57 1.71 5.71
N GLU A 67 -11.75 1.86 4.68
CA GLU A 67 -12.04 1.35 3.33
C GLU A 67 -12.33 -0.15 3.37
N ILE A 68 -11.57 -0.93 4.15
CA ILE A 68 -11.80 -2.37 4.26
C ILE A 68 -13.21 -2.66 4.80
N GLY A 69 -13.60 -1.98 5.88
CA GLY A 69 -14.92 -2.16 6.51
C GLY A 69 -16.08 -1.65 5.66
N ILE A 70 -15.87 -0.59 4.86
CA ILE A 70 -16.89 -0.01 3.98
C ILE A 70 -17.07 -0.84 2.71
N LYS A 71 -15.97 -1.29 2.10
CA LYS A 71 -15.97 -1.93 0.78
C LYS A 71 -16.15 -3.43 0.84
N PHE A 72 -15.54 -4.06 1.83
CA PHE A 72 -15.69 -5.48 2.05
C PHE A 72 -16.66 -5.73 3.19
N ASN A 73 -17.20 -6.94 3.25
CA ASN A 73 -18.13 -7.30 4.32
C ASN A 73 -17.45 -7.28 5.71
N SER A 74 -18.26 -7.22 6.76
CA SER A 74 -17.81 -7.24 8.16
C SER A 74 -16.90 -8.44 8.50
N ARG A 75 -16.96 -9.54 7.75
CA ARG A 75 -16.12 -10.72 7.96
C ARG A 75 -14.67 -10.44 7.56
N VAL A 76 -14.42 -9.76 6.44
CA VAL A 76 -13.07 -9.39 6.01
C VAL A 76 -12.44 -8.40 6.99
N ALA A 77 -13.18 -7.38 7.43
CA ALA A 77 -12.70 -6.43 8.43
C ALA A 77 -12.31 -7.16 9.74
N LYS A 78 -13.18 -8.05 10.23
CA LYS A 78 -12.91 -8.89 11.40
C LYS A 78 -11.65 -9.75 11.21
N ALA A 79 -11.48 -10.37 10.05
CA ALA A 79 -10.31 -11.19 9.74
C ALA A 79 -9.01 -10.37 9.73
N VAL A 80 -9.04 -9.16 9.17
CA VAL A 80 -7.89 -8.23 9.20
C VAL A 80 -7.50 -7.87 10.63
N GLU A 81 -8.46 -7.50 11.46
CA GLU A 81 -8.21 -7.17 12.88
C GLU A 81 -7.67 -8.37 13.66
N LEU A 82 -8.23 -9.57 13.41
CA LEU A 82 -7.77 -10.80 14.03
C LEU A 82 -6.30 -11.05 13.73
N VAL A 83 -5.90 -10.95 12.45
CA VAL A 83 -4.51 -11.16 12.04
C VAL A 83 -3.60 -10.08 12.65
N LEU A 84 -4.00 -8.81 12.64
CA LEU A 84 -3.21 -7.72 13.21
C LEU A 84 -2.97 -7.91 14.71
N LEU A 85 -4.00 -8.22 15.49
CA LEU A 85 -3.91 -8.49 16.93
C LEU A 85 -3.08 -9.74 17.21
N THR A 86 -3.33 -10.83 16.48
CA THR A 86 -2.59 -12.08 16.65
C THR A 86 -1.09 -11.89 16.39
N LYS A 87 -0.72 -11.11 15.36
CA LYS A 87 0.68 -10.81 15.06
C LYS A 87 1.33 -9.90 16.11
N LYS A 88 0.56 -8.99 16.71
CA LYS A 88 1.03 -8.11 17.78
C LYS A 88 1.28 -8.89 19.08
N GLN A 89 0.44 -9.89 19.35
CA GLN A 89 0.35 -10.61 20.61
C GLN A 89 0.32 -12.14 20.39
N PRO A 90 1.30 -12.75 19.70
CA PRO A 90 1.22 -14.13 19.24
C PRO A 90 1.24 -15.18 20.35
N LYS A 91 1.61 -14.82 21.58
CA LYS A 91 1.56 -15.70 22.77
C LYS A 91 0.18 -15.71 23.45
N ALA A 92 -0.66 -14.70 23.21
CA ALA A 92 -2.00 -14.61 23.80
C ALA A 92 -2.91 -15.73 23.28
N ASN A 93 -3.85 -16.19 24.12
CA ASN A 93 -4.79 -17.25 23.75
C ASN A 93 -5.88 -16.77 22.77
N PHE A 94 -6.47 -17.72 22.04
CA PHE A 94 -7.49 -17.41 21.02
C PHE A 94 -8.70 -16.67 21.60
N SER A 95 -9.20 -17.05 22.78
CA SER A 95 -10.38 -16.44 23.39
C SER A 95 -10.19 -14.95 23.66
N GLU A 96 -9.01 -14.57 24.16
CA GLU A 96 -8.69 -13.17 24.44
C GLU A 96 -8.53 -12.37 23.15
N ILE A 97 -7.81 -12.93 22.16
CA ILE A 97 -7.62 -12.30 20.85
C ILE A 97 -8.95 -12.14 20.10
N ALA A 98 -9.82 -13.14 20.12
CA ALA A 98 -11.13 -13.09 19.48
C ALA A 98 -12.03 -12.01 20.12
N LYS A 99 -11.97 -11.85 21.45
CA LYS A 99 -12.67 -10.77 22.16
C LYS A 99 -12.14 -9.40 21.73
N LEU A 100 -10.83 -9.18 21.81
CA LEU A 100 -10.20 -7.93 21.39
C LEU A 100 -10.49 -7.60 19.92
N THR A 101 -10.57 -8.62 19.07
CA THR A 101 -10.92 -8.47 17.64
C THR A 101 -12.32 -7.88 17.48
N MET A 102 -13.30 -8.35 18.26
CA MET A 102 -14.66 -7.80 18.22
C MET A 102 -14.68 -6.35 18.73
N ASP A 103 -13.99 -6.09 19.85
CA ASP A 103 -13.92 -4.76 20.45
C ASP A 103 -13.27 -3.74 19.51
N VAL A 104 -12.12 -4.08 18.89
CA VAL A 104 -11.42 -3.17 17.96
C VAL A 104 -12.18 -2.98 16.65
N LYS A 105 -12.84 -4.03 16.14
CA LYS A 105 -13.67 -3.93 14.94
C LYS A 105 -14.83 -2.96 15.18
N SER A 106 -15.54 -3.11 16.30
CA SER A 106 -16.62 -2.19 16.66
C SER A 106 -16.11 -0.76 16.84
N LEU A 107 -14.96 -0.60 17.50
CA LEU A 107 -14.33 0.70 17.65
C LEU A 107 -13.99 1.33 16.29
N HIS A 108 -13.39 0.58 15.36
CA HIS A 108 -13.08 1.08 14.03
C HIS A 108 -14.34 1.49 13.26
N GLU A 109 -15.45 0.74 13.35
CA GLU A 109 -16.72 1.14 12.75
C GLU A 109 -17.19 2.51 13.27
N THR A 110 -17.26 2.68 14.59
CA THR A 110 -17.60 3.96 15.23
C THR A 110 -16.68 5.09 14.77
N CYS A 111 -15.37 4.84 14.68
CA CYS A 111 -14.40 5.83 14.21
C CYS A 111 -14.60 6.19 12.73
N CYS A 112 -14.88 5.21 11.88
CA CYS A 112 -15.04 5.39 10.44
C CYS A 112 -16.37 6.08 10.06
N GLU A 113 -17.41 5.96 10.89
CA GLU A 113 -18.66 6.71 10.78
C GLU A 113 -18.50 8.21 11.13
N GLY A 114 -17.35 8.60 11.69
CA GLY A 114 -17.08 9.98 12.10
C GLY A 114 -17.59 10.32 13.51
N ASN A 115 -18.05 9.33 14.28
CA ASN A 115 -18.47 9.54 15.67
C ASN A 115 -17.24 9.72 16.57
N THR A 116 -16.71 10.94 16.54
CA THR A 116 -15.34 11.24 16.99
C THR A 116 -15.18 11.10 18.51
N LEU A 117 -16.19 11.51 19.28
CA LEU A 117 -16.17 11.41 20.75
C LEU A 117 -16.27 9.97 21.21
N GLU A 118 -17.21 9.19 20.66
CA GLU A 118 -17.36 7.79 21.01
C GLU A 118 -16.14 6.97 20.59
N CYS A 119 -15.57 7.25 19.41
CA CYS A 119 -14.30 6.68 18.97
C CYS A 119 -13.16 6.96 19.96
N MET A 120 -13.01 8.20 20.45
CA MET A 120 -11.99 8.56 21.43
C MET A 120 -12.20 7.83 22.77
N PHE A 121 -13.42 7.83 23.30
CA PHE A 121 -13.71 7.14 24.56
C PHE A 121 -13.54 5.62 24.44
N GLY A 122 -14.04 5.02 23.36
CA GLY A 122 -13.90 3.60 23.07
C GLY A 122 -12.44 3.20 22.91
N ARG A 123 -11.62 4.01 22.22
CA ARG A 123 -10.17 3.79 22.13
C ARG A 123 -9.50 3.84 23.50
N SER A 124 -9.84 4.82 24.33
CA SER A 124 -9.31 4.89 25.70
C SER A 124 -9.65 3.65 26.52
N GLN A 125 -10.91 3.20 26.48
CA GLN A 125 -11.37 1.99 27.16
C GLN A 125 -10.64 0.74 26.65
N PHE A 126 -10.52 0.59 25.34
CA PHE A 126 -9.81 -0.52 24.70
C PHE A 126 -8.34 -0.59 25.15
N MET A 127 -7.64 0.55 25.20
CA MET A 127 -6.24 0.61 25.64
C MET A 127 -6.10 0.33 27.14
N ASN A 128 -7.05 0.78 27.96
CA ASN A 128 -7.07 0.46 29.40
C ASN A 128 -7.27 -1.04 29.64
N TYR A 129 -8.19 -1.66 28.90
CA TYR A 129 -8.42 -3.09 28.97
C TYR A 129 -7.16 -3.87 28.54
N THR A 130 -6.55 -3.48 27.41
CA THR A 130 -5.29 -4.05 26.93
C THR A 130 -4.20 -4.00 28.02
N CYS A 131 -4.04 -2.87 28.70
CA CYS A 131 -3.09 -2.72 29.80
C CYS A 131 -3.41 -3.58 31.03
N SER A 132 -4.69 -3.73 31.38
CA SER A 132 -5.11 -4.64 32.46
C SER A 132 -4.81 -6.11 32.17
N LYS A 133 -4.63 -6.46 30.88
CA LYS A 133 -4.30 -7.80 30.39
C LYS A 133 -2.86 -7.92 29.88
N GLN A 134 -1.99 -6.94 30.13
CA GLN A 134 -0.64 -6.91 29.57
C GLN A 134 0.18 -8.18 29.81
N ALA A 135 0.05 -8.80 30.99
CA ALA A 135 0.76 -10.02 31.35
C ALA A 135 0.42 -11.22 30.44
N ILE A 136 -0.76 -11.22 29.82
CA ILE A 136 -1.22 -12.25 28.90
C ILE A 136 -0.95 -11.83 27.44
N LEU A 137 -1.03 -10.53 27.16
CA LEU A 137 -0.99 -10.00 25.80
C LEU A 137 0.45 -9.77 25.28
N SER A 138 1.26 -9.02 26.01
CA SER A 138 2.63 -8.70 25.59
C SER A 138 3.41 -8.01 26.70
N SER A 139 4.65 -8.44 26.92
CA SER A 139 5.59 -7.72 27.80
C SER A 139 6.08 -6.40 27.20
N LYS A 140 5.96 -6.23 25.87
CA LYS A 140 6.46 -5.06 25.13
C LYS A 140 5.64 -3.79 25.32
N ILE A 141 4.46 -3.89 25.94
CA ILE A 141 3.57 -2.74 26.19
C ILE A 141 3.65 -2.18 27.62
N THR A 142 4.49 -2.75 28.49
CA THR A 142 4.59 -2.35 29.91
C THR A 142 4.83 -0.84 30.07
N GLN A 143 5.85 -0.30 29.40
CA GLN A 143 6.15 1.13 29.43
C GLN A 143 5.05 1.99 28.80
N CYS A 144 4.32 1.47 27.81
CA CYS A 144 3.21 2.19 27.21
C CYS A 144 2.03 2.32 28.18
N CYS A 145 1.79 1.32 29.01
CA CYS A 145 0.71 1.31 29.98
C CYS A 145 0.90 2.30 31.13
N GLU A 146 2.14 2.71 31.39
CA GLU A 146 2.49 3.78 32.34
C GLU A 146 2.23 5.18 31.77
N GLN A 147 2.08 5.32 30.44
CA GLN A 147 1.82 6.62 29.82
C GLN A 147 0.38 7.10 30.04
N PRO A 148 0.15 8.41 30.11
CA PRO A 148 -1.20 8.99 30.13
C PRO A 148 -1.87 8.92 28.74
N ALA A 149 -3.20 9.05 28.72
CA ALA A 149 -3.91 9.33 27.48
C ALA A 149 -3.55 10.74 26.97
N PRO A 150 -3.42 10.97 25.64
CA PRO A 150 -3.64 10.03 24.54
C PRO A 150 -2.41 9.19 24.12
N PHE A 151 -1.23 9.41 24.71
CA PHE A 151 0.02 8.78 24.30
C PHE A 151 0.04 7.26 24.49
N ARG A 152 -0.62 6.76 25.54
CA ARG A 152 -0.76 5.32 25.82
C ARG A 152 -1.18 4.52 24.58
N GLY A 153 -2.26 4.96 23.93
CA GLY A 153 -2.81 4.22 22.80
C GLY A 153 -1.89 4.21 21.59
N GLU A 154 -1.24 5.35 21.32
CA GLU A 154 -0.29 5.44 20.22
C GLU A 154 0.96 4.60 20.49
N CYS A 155 1.50 4.65 21.72
CA CYS A 155 2.63 3.81 22.14
C CYS A 155 2.33 2.32 21.96
N ILE A 156 1.16 1.84 22.41
CA ILE A 156 0.75 0.44 22.25
C ILE A 156 0.70 0.04 20.77
N ILE A 157 0.14 0.90 19.90
CA ILE A 157 0.04 0.62 18.46
C ILE A 157 1.44 0.53 17.83
N THR A 158 2.34 1.46 18.18
CA THR A 158 3.69 1.54 17.61
C THR A 158 4.74 0.65 18.27
N SER A 159 4.42 0.02 19.40
CA SER A 159 5.37 -0.87 20.08
C SER A 159 5.81 -2.03 19.20
N GLU A 160 6.88 -2.71 19.57
CA GLU A 160 7.23 -3.97 18.92
C GLU A 160 6.13 -5.03 19.15
N ASN A 161 6.07 -6.00 18.24
CA ASN A 161 5.27 -7.21 18.45
C ASN A 161 5.92 -8.02 19.60
N ASP A 162 5.11 -8.79 20.33
CA ASP A 162 5.67 -9.76 21.28
C ASP A 162 6.51 -10.81 20.56
N ASP A 163 7.40 -11.47 21.30
CA ASP A 163 8.31 -12.45 20.71
C ASP A 163 7.51 -13.62 20.10
N GLU A 164 8.08 -14.23 19.07
CA GLU A 164 7.47 -15.39 18.43
C GLU A 164 7.28 -16.51 19.47
N PRO A 165 6.12 -17.19 19.49
CA PRO A 165 5.89 -18.29 20.40
C PRO A 165 6.81 -19.46 20.01
N ASP A 166 7.26 -20.25 20.99
CA ASP A 166 8.01 -21.50 20.75
C ASP A 166 7.06 -22.57 20.20
N LEU A 167 6.64 -22.34 18.96
CA LEU A 167 5.76 -23.18 18.19
C LEU A 167 6.44 -23.37 16.85
N SER A 168 6.64 -24.62 16.45
CA SER A 168 6.99 -24.87 15.06
C SER A 168 5.91 -24.26 14.15
N SER A 169 6.33 -23.72 13.00
CA SER A 169 5.42 -23.22 11.96
C SER A 169 4.44 -24.29 11.48
N LEU A 170 4.74 -25.57 11.81
CA LEU A 170 3.94 -26.77 11.60
C LEU A 170 3.84 -27.63 12.87
N PRO A 171 2.76 -28.40 13.11
CA PRO A 171 1.75 -28.79 12.13
C PRO A 171 0.36 -28.24 12.46
N LEU A 172 -0.25 -27.59 11.48
CA LEU A 172 -1.69 -27.36 11.40
C LEU A 172 -2.42 -28.68 11.02
N SER A 173 -1.91 -29.84 11.48
CA SER A 173 -2.48 -31.16 11.21
C SER A 173 -3.91 -31.25 11.71
N ARG A 174 -4.24 -30.55 12.78
CA ARG A 174 -5.63 -30.37 13.23
C ARG A 174 -6.56 -29.91 12.10
N PHE A 175 -6.08 -29.03 11.21
CA PHE A 175 -6.85 -28.44 10.11
C PHE A 175 -6.71 -29.20 8.78
N THR A 176 -5.70 -30.05 8.63
CA THR A 176 -5.39 -30.73 7.36
C THR A 176 -5.54 -32.25 7.43
N GLU A 177 -5.48 -32.84 8.61
CA GLU A 177 -5.53 -34.29 8.84
C GLU A 177 -6.68 -34.69 9.78
N GLY A 178 -7.30 -33.73 10.47
CA GLY A 178 -8.39 -34.00 11.41
C GLY A 178 -9.66 -34.46 10.71
N GLN A 179 -10.25 -35.59 11.12
CA GLN A 179 -11.49 -36.11 10.54
C GLN A 179 -12.72 -35.21 10.83
N PHE A 180 -12.64 -34.34 11.84
CA PHE A 180 -13.70 -33.41 12.21
C PHE A 180 -13.72 -32.14 11.34
N VAL A 181 -12.73 -31.91 10.47
CA VAL A 181 -12.57 -30.67 9.69
C VAL A 181 -13.84 -30.33 8.91
N CYS A 182 -14.37 -31.26 8.12
CA CYS A 182 -15.56 -31.00 7.33
C CYS A 182 -16.83 -30.79 8.17
N LYS A 183 -16.93 -31.49 9.31
CA LYS A 183 -18.02 -31.27 10.27
C LYS A 183 -17.96 -29.87 10.87
N GLN A 184 -16.80 -29.44 11.37
CA GLN A 184 -16.63 -28.09 11.92
C GLN A 184 -16.79 -27.01 10.87
N PHE A 185 -16.29 -27.22 9.65
CA PHE A 185 -16.45 -26.29 8.54
C PHE A 185 -17.92 -26.13 8.12
N THR A 186 -18.71 -27.21 8.18
CA THR A 186 -20.14 -27.17 7.80
C THR A 186 -21.00 -26.60 8.93
N ASP A 187 -20.78 -27.06 10.16
CA ASP A 187 -21.63 -26.72 11.32
C ASP A 187 -21.28 -25.35 11.91
N LYS A 188 -20.00 -24.95 11.86
CA LYS A 188 -19.43 -23.78 12.55
C LYS A 188 -18.35 -23.09 11.73
N GLN A 189 -18.64 -22.84 10.45
CA GLN A 189 -17.67 -22.34 9.46
C GLN A 189 -16.86 -21.14 9.96
N ASP A 190 -17.53 -20.14 10.52
CA ASP A 190 -16.90 -18.87 10.88
C ASP A 190 -15.98 -18.99 12.10
N ASP A 191 -16.35 -19.80 13.09
CA ASP A 191 -15.51 -20.05 14.27
C ASP A 191 -14.29 -20.90 13.89
N PHE A 192 -14.50 -21.92 13.06
CA PHE A 192 -13.44 -22.81 12.60
C PHE A 192 -12.38 -22.07 11.77
N LEU A 193 -12.80 -21.22 10.84
CA LEU A 193 -11.87 -20.42 10.03
C LEU A 193 -11.18 -19.32 10.84
N GLN A 194 -11.83 -18.74 11.85
CA GLN A 194 -11.16 -17.80 12.76
C GLN A 194 -10.08 -18.50 13.59
N GLU A 195 -10.34 -19.71 14.08
CA GLU A 195 -9.34 -20.50 14.82
C GLU A 195 -8.16 -20.87 13.90
N PHE A 196 -8.43 -21.28 12.66
CA PHE A 196 -7.39 -21.49 11.64
C PHE A 196 -6.56 -20.23 11.40
N LEU A 197 -7.23 -19.10 11.16
CA LEU A 197 -6.58 -17.82 10.87
C LEU A 197 -5.70 -17.36 12.04
N TYR A 198 -6.16 -17.53 13.27
CA TYR A 198 -5.37 -17.27 14.49
C TYR A 198 -4.13 -18.19 14.57
N GLU A 199 -4.31 -19.50 14.46
CA GLU A 199 -3.20 -20.47 14.56
C GLU A 199 -2.19 -20.28 13.41
N TYR A 200 -2.65 -19.97 12.20
CA TYR A 200 -1.77 -19.67 11.07
C TYR A 200 -0.99 -18.36 11.30
N SER A 201 -1.67 -17.30 11.74
CA SER A 201 -1.06 -15.97 11.93
C SER A 201 0.05 -15.95 12.98
N ARG A 202 -0.18 -16.57 14.15
CA ARG A 202 0.80 -16.59 15.26
C ARG A 202 2.06 -17.39 14.94
N ARG A 203 1.98 -18.35 14.02
CA ARG A 203 3.11 -19.15 13.51
C ARG A 203 3.85 -18.49 12.35
N HIS A 204 3.26 -17.46 11.75
CA HIS A 204 3.82 -16.74 10.61
C HIS A 204 3.83 -15.21 10.83
N PRO A 205 4.43 -14.73 11.93
CA PRO A 205 4.46 -13.30 12.28
C PRO A 205 5.23 -12.44 11.27
N LYS A 206 6.02 -13.05 10.38
CA LYS A 206 6.71 -12.34 9.28
C LYS A 206 5.89 -12.20 7.99
N LEU A 207 4.83 -13.00 7.78
CA LEU A 207 4.00 -12.89 6.58
C LEU A 207 3.09 -11.66 6.64
N ALA A 208 2.94 -10.96 5.53
CA ALA A 208 2.04 -9.81 5.47
C ALA A 208 0.57 -10.22 5.65
N VAL A 209 -0.24 -9.32 6.22
CA VAL A 209 -1.68 -9.56 6.47
C VAL A 209 -2.42 -10.05 5.21
N PRO A 210 -2.29 -9.41 4.02
CA PRO A 210 -3.00 -9.87 2.82
C PRO A 210 -2.60 -11.29 2.38
N VAL A 211 -1.35 -11.71 2.63
CA VAL A 211 -0.85 -13.05 2.30
C VAL A 211 -1.50 -14.10 3.20
N ILE A 212 -1.57 -13.83 4.50
CA ILE A 212 -2.25 -14.70 5.46
C ILE A 212 -3.73 -14.86 5.10
N LEU A 213 -4.41 -13.75 4.78
CA LEU A 213 -5.81 -13.78 4.34
C LEU A 213 -6.00 -14.52 3.01
N ARG A 214 -4.99 -14.51 2.14
CA ARG A 214 -5.01 -15.28 0.90
C ARG A 214 -4.95 -16.77 1.19
N VAL A 215 -4.11 -17.19 2.13
CA VAL A 215 -4.04 -18.59 2.59
C VAL A 215 -5.39 -19.03 3.16
N ASP A 216 -6.02 -18.20 4.00
CA ASP A 216 -7.36 -18.47 4.55
C ASP A 216 -8.43 -18.62 3.46
N ALA A 217 -8.46 -17.70 2.48
CA ALA A 217 -9.40 -17.77 1.37
C ALA A 217 -9.19 -19.02 0.50
N VAL A 218 -7.93 -19.40 0.21
CA VAL A 218 -7.63 -20.63 -0.54
C VAL A 218 -8.02 -21.87 0.26
N TYR A 219 -7.80 -21.88 1.59
CA TYR A 219 -8.22 -22.97 2.46
C TYR A 219 -9.74 -23.11 2.51
N GLN A 220 -10.48 -22.01 2.65
CA GLN A 220 -11.94 -22.01 2.60
C GLN A 220 -12.45 -22.59 1.28
N ASN A 221 -11.83 -22.23 0.15
CA ASN A 221 -12.17 -22.76 -1.16
C ASN A 221 -11.85 -24.25 -1.30
N LEU A 222 -10.73 -24.72 -0.74
CA LEU A 222 -10.36 -26.13 -0.69
C LEU A 222 -11.43 -26.93 0.06
N LEU A 223 -11.80 -26.51 1.27
CA LEU A 223 -12.81 -27.19 2.08
C LEU A 223 -14.20 -27.16 1.43
N GLY A 224 -14.58 -26.03 0.82
CA GLY A 224 -15.85 -25.90 0.09
C GLY A 224 -16.01 -26.87 -1.08
N LYS A 225 -14.89 -27.38 -1.62
CA LYS A 225 -14.84 -28.45 -2.64
C LYS A 225 -14.71 -29.83 -1.99
N CYS A 226 -13.70 -30.03 -1.15
CA CYS A 226 -13.35 -31.34 -0.58
C CYS A 226 -14.44 -31.93 0.32
N CYS A 227 -15.11 -31.10 1.12
CA CYS A 227 -16.13 -31.58 2.07
C CYS A 227 -17.42 -32.08 1.41
N LYS A 228 -17.53 -31.97 0.08
CA LYS A 228 -18.64 -32.50 -0.71
C LYS A 228 -18.28 -33.80 -1.44
N LEU A 229 -17.03 -34.24 -1.36
CA LEU A 229 -16.54 -35.45 -2.02
C LEU A 229 -16.77 -36.70 -1.15
N GLN A 230 -16.68 -37.87 -1.78
CA GLN A 230 -16.83 -39.15 -1.08
C GLN A 230 -15.68 -39.43 -0.10
N ASN A 231 -14.46 -38.97 -0.41
CA ASN A 231 -13.31 -39.03 0.49
C ASN A 231 -12.75 -37.62 0.79
N PRO A 232 -13.37 -36.87 1.72
CA PRO A 232 -12.94 -35.50 2.01
C PRO A 232 -11.51 -35.40 2.55
N LEU A 233 -11.11 -36.33 3.43
CA LEU A 233 -9.80 -36.30 4.10
C LEU A 233 -8.65 -36.35 3.11
N GLU A 234 -8.71 -37.28 2.14
CA GLU A 234 -7.71 -37.38 1.07
C GLU A 234 -7.64 -36.10 0.21
N CYS A 235 -8.76 -35.41 0.05
CA CYS A 235 -8.78 -34.15 -0.71
C CYS A 235 -8.13 -33.00 0.07
N TYR A 236 -8.54 -32.74 1.31
CA TYR A 236 -8.04 -31.59 2.07
C TYR A 236 -6.69 -31.82 2.78
N SER A 237 -6.19 -33.06 2.82
CA SER A 237 -4.84 -33.37 3.36
C SER A 237 -3.72 -32.65 2.64
N HIS A 238 -3.94 -32.29 1.36
CA HIS A 238 -3.03 -31.48 0.55
C HIS A 238 -3.02 -29.98 0.90
N GLY A 239 -3.76 -29.57 1.95
CA GLY A 239 -3.86 -28.18 2.36
C GLY A 239 -2.51 -27.57 2.71
N LYS A 240 -1.60 -28.35 3.30
CA LYS A 240 -0.26 -27.88 3.67
C LYS A 240 0.55 -27.43 2.46
N GLU A 241 0.59 -28.24 1.40
CA GLU A 241 1.28 -27.92 0.14
C GLU A 241 0.64 -26.70 -0.53
N ILE A 242 -0.69 -26.57 -0.44
CA ILE A 242 -1.42 -25.43 -0.98
C ILE A 242 -1.04 -24.14 -0.25
N PHE A 243 -0.96 -24.14 1.08
CA PHE A 243 -0.57 -22.95 1.85
C PHE A 243 0.86 -22.52 1.52
N GLN A 244 1.77 -23.50 1.42
CA GLN A 244 3.16 -23.25 1.03
C GLN A 244 3.25 -22.65 -0.37
N ARG A 245 2.48 -23.18 -1.33
CA ARG A 245 2.44 -22.67 -2.70
C ARG A 245 2.00 -21.20 -2.76
N VAL A 246 0.95 -20.83 -2.04
CA VAL A 246 0.45 -19.43 -1.99
C VAL A 246 1.55 -18.46 -1.51
N VAL A 247 2.34 -18.88 -0.52
CA VAL A 247 3.46 -18.08 0.01
C VAL A 247 4.64 -18.07 -0.97
N GLN A 248 4.95 -19.19 -1.61
CA GLN A 248 6.03 -19.32 -2.60
C GLN A 248 5.78 -18.46 -3.84
N GLU A 249 4.58 -18.52 -4.42
CA GLU A 249 4.18 -17.68 -5.58
C GLU A 249 4.35 -16.18 -5.26
N GLY A 250 3.93 -15.75 -4.06
CA GLY A 250 4.13 -14.39 -3.61
C GLY A 250 5.62 -14.01 -3.48
N ASN A 251 6.44 -14.90 -2.92
CA ASN A 251 7.88 -14.69 -2.81
C ASN A 251 8.54 -14.57 -4.20
N GLU A 252 8.18 -15.43 -5.15
CA GLU A 252 8.70 -15.40 -6.51
C GLU A 252 8.36 -14.07 -7.22
N HIS A 253 7.14 -13.56 -7.04
CA HIS A 253 6.76 -12.25 -7.58
C HIS A 253 7.63 -11.12 -7.01
N VAL A 254 7.90 -11.13 -5.71
CA VAL A 254 8.78 -10.13 -5.08
C VAL A 254 10.22 -10.28 -5.54
N LYS A 255 10.74 -11.50 -5.67
CA LYS A 255 12.09 -11.75 -6.20
C LYS A 255 12.25 -11.23 -7.62
N ASN A 256 11.28 -11.50 -8.49
CA ASN A 256 11.27 -11.00 -9.86
C ASN A 256 11.22 -9.46 -9.90
N LEU A 257 10.40 -8.85 -9.05
CA LEU A 257 10.33 -7.39 -8.91
C LEU A 257 11.69 -6.80 -8.49
N CYS A 258 12.34 -7.38 -7.49
CA CYS A 258 13.60 -6.88 -6.95
C CYS A 258 14.79 -7.13 -7.89
N ALA A 259 14.85 -8.28 -8.58
CA ALA A 259 15.83 -8.52 -9.63
C ALA A 259 15.69 -7.52 -10.79
N LEU A 260 14.45 -7.13 -11.11
CA LEU A 260 14.15 -6.13 -12.13
C LEU A 260 14.51 -4.71 -11.67
N HIS A 261 14.32 -4.40 -10.38
CA HIS A 261 14.78 -3.16 -9.75
C HIS A 261 16.31 -3.05 -9.75
N GLU A 262 17.02 -4.10 -9.31
CA GLU A 262 18.48 -4.16 -9.30
C GLU A 262 19.07 -3.96 -10.71
N LYS A 263 18.48 -4.64 -11.71
CA LYS A 263 18.90 -4.52 -13.11
C LYS A 263 18.74 -3.12 -13.69
N LEU A 264 17.67 -2.41 -13.32
CA LEU A 264 17.32 -1.11 -13.91
C LEU A 264 17.89 0.08 -13.13
N GLY A 265 18.07 -0.06 -11.82
CA GLY A 265 18.28 1.04 -10.88
C GLY A 265 17.01 1.88 -10.66
N ASP A 266 17.02 2.72 -9.62
CA ASP A 266 15.84 3.44 -9.13
C ASP A 266 15.10 4.25 -10.21
N GLY A 267 15.83 5.05 -11.00
CA GLY A 267 15.23 5.95 -11.99
C GLY A 267 14.54 5.19 -13.14
N ASN A 268 15.21 4.20 -13.72
CA ASN A 268 14.63 3.42 -14.82
C ASN A 268 13.54 2.46 -14.34
N PHE A 269 13.63 1.96 -13.11
CA PHE A 269 12.57 1.17 -12.50
C PHE A 269 11.29 2.00 -12.32
N HIS A 270 11.39 3.26 -11.87
CA HIS A 270 10.23 4.15 -11.81
C HIS A 270 9.64 4.43 -13.21
N ASN A 271 10.49 4.70 -14.21
CA ASN A 271 10.03 4.88 -15.60
C ASN A 271 9.28 3.64 -16.12
N ARG A 272 9.77 2.44 -15.79
CA ARG A 272 9.12 1.17 -16.12
C ARG A 272 7.73 1.07 -15.47
N LEU A 273 7.60 1.41 -14.19
CA LEU A 273 6.32 1.44 -13.49
C LEU A 273 5.34 2.43 -14.13
N ILE A 274 5.81 3.60 -14.56
CA ILE A 274 4.99 4.59 -15.26
C ILE A 274 4.41 3.99 -16.53
N VAL A 275 5.21 3.31 -17.36
CA VAL A 275 4.72 2.67 -18.59
C VAL A 275 3.66 1.62 -18.25
N LEU A 276 3.95 0.72 -17.30
CA LEU A 276 3.03 -0.36 -16.90
C LEU A 276 1.70 0.17 -16.39
N TYR A 277 1.72 1.09 -15.43
CA TYR A 277 0.49 1.62 -14.83
C TYR A 277 -0.26 2.58 -15.74
N THR A 278 0.43 3.26 -16.66
CA THR A 278 -0.25 4.04 -17.71
C THR A 278 -1.04 3.12 -18.63
N LYS A 279 -0.52 1.93 -18.96
CA LYS A 279 -1.28 0.95 -19.76
C LYS A 279 -2.46 0.35 -19.00
N LYS A 280 -2.29 0.05 -17.70
CA LYS A 280 -3.35 -0.52 -16.85
C LYS A 280 -4.48 0.48 -16.53
N ALA A 281 -4.14 1.77 -16.39
CA ALA A 281 -5.06 2.83 -15.96
C ALA A 281 -4.84 4.15 -16.73
N PRO A 282 -4.98 4.17 -18.06
CA PRO A 282 -4.68 5.34 -18.89
C PRO A 282 -5.61 6.54 -18.65
N GLN A 283 -6.74 6.34 -17.98
CA GLN A 283 -7.71 7.39 -17.61
C GLN A 283 -7.22 8.31 -16.49
N LEU A 284 -6.23 7.88 -15.70
CA LEU A 284 -5.57 8.75 -14.72
C LEU A 284 -4.76 9.83 -15.43
N SER A 285 -4.65 11.04 -14.84
CA SER A 285 -3.73 12.06 -15.36
C SER A 285 -2.27 11.60 -15.25
N ALA A 286 -1.39 12.20 -16.06
CA ALA A 286 0.04 11.88 -16.00
C ALA A 286 0.64 12.22 -14.62
N GLU A 287 0.22 13.32 -14.01
CA GLU A 287 0.60 13.69 -12.63
C GLU A 287 0.20 12.61 -11.63
N GLU A 288 -1.05 12.15 -11.67
CA GLU A 288 -1.53 11.09 -10.76
C GLU A 288 -0.71 9.80 -10.91
N LEU A 289 -0.42 9.40 -12.15
CA LEU A 289 0.40 8.21 -12.43
C LEU A 289 1.83 8.35 -11.93
N VAL A 290 2.45 9.52 -12.08
CA VAL A 290 3.81 9.79 -11.59
C VAL A 290 3.86 9.73 -10.07
N VAL A 291 2.94 10.40 -9.37
CA VAL A 291 2.86 10.39 -7.90
C VAL A 291 2.60 8.98 -7.37
N PHE A 292 1.67 8.25 -7.99
CA PHE A 292 1.31 6.90 -7.60
C PHE A 292 2.50 5.93 -7.76
N THR A 293 3.14 5.91 -8.93
CA THR A 293 4.27 5.03 -9.22
C THR A 293 5.55 5.43 -8.46
N LYS A 294 5.72 6.71 -8.09
CA LYS A 294 6.83 7.16 -7.22
C LYS A 294 6.78 6.47 -5.85
N SER A 295 5.57 6.26 -5.32
CA SER A 295 5.40 5.53 -4.04
C SER A 295 5.78 4.05 -4.16
N MET A 296 5.47 3.42 -5.29
CA MET A 296 5.87 2.04 -5.58
C MET A 296 7.38 1.91 -5.78
N ALA A 297 7.99 2.83 -6.53
CA ALA A 297 9.43 2.87 -6.73
C ALA A 297 10.17 3.03 -5.39
N ALA A 298 9.71 3.97 -4.54
CA ALA A 298 10.28 4.17 -3.21
C ALA A 298 10.16 2.92 -2.30
N ALA A 299 9.08 2.14 -2.45
CA ALA A 299 8.94 0.87 -1.75
C ALA A 299 9.98 -0.15 -2.21
N ALA A 300 10.20 -0.29 -3.52
CA ALA A 300 11.23 -1.16 -4.08
C ALA A 300 12.64 -0.73 -3.62
N SER A 301 12.98 0.56 -3.75
CA SER A 301 14.28 1.09 -3.30
C SER A 301 14.55 0.84 -1.81
N LYS A 302 13.51 0.88 -0.96
CA LYS A 302 13.63 0.61 0.47
C LYS A 302 13.74 -0.88 0.80
N CYS A 303 13.01 -1.73 0.08
CA CYS A 303 12.80 -3.12 0.46
C CYS A 303 13.71 -4.12 -0.28
N CYS A 304 14.02 -3.88 -1.56
CA CYS A 304 14.82 -4.80 -2.36
C CYS A 304 16.28 -4.96 -1.90
N PRO A 305 16.92 -3.99 -1.23
CA PRO A 305 18.26 -4.20 -0.65
C PRO A 305 18.30 -5.12 0.58
N LEU A 306 17.15 -5.57 1.11
CA LEU A 306 17.09 -6.46 2.27
C LEU A 306 17.38 -7.91 1.87
N SER A 307 17.52 -8.82 2.85
CA SER A 307 17.64 -10.26 2.57
C SER A 307 16.37 -10.83 1.96
N ASP A 308 16.46 -11.93 1.20
CA ASP A 308 15.30 -12.60 0.58
C ASP A 308 14.09 -12.77 1.52
N GLU A 309 14.34 -13.21 2.77
CA GLU A 309 13.28 -13.38 3.77
C GLU A 309 12.62 -12.06 4.17
N GLN A 310 13.40 -10.98 4.25
CA GLN A 310 12.92 -9.66 4.65
C GLN A 310 12.27 -8.90 3.48
N GLN A 311 12.71 -9.14 2.25
CA GLN A 311 12.18 -8.48 1.04
C GLN A 311 10.67 -8.72 0.90
N PHE A 312 10.22 -9.96 1.02
CA PHE A 312 8.81 -10.32 0.86
C PHE A 312 7.92 -9.62 1.89
N ALA A 313 8.26 -9.75 3.16
CA ALA A 313 7.57 -9.08 4.26
C ALA A 313 7.61 -7.56 4.09
N CYS A 314 8.74 -7.01 3.61
CA CYS A 314 8.85 -5.59 3.35
C CYS A 314 7.92 -5.17 2.22
N ILE A 315 8.03 -5.69 1.01
CA ILE A 315 7.20 -5.24 -0.13
C ILE A 315 5.69 -5.37 0.15
N GLU A 316 5.25 -6.49 0.71
CA GLU A 316 3.84 -6.76 0.99
C GLU A 316 3.28 -5.94 2.19
N ASP A 317 4.11 -5.65 3.21
CA ASP A 317 3.70 -4.94 4.43
C ASP A 317 4.37 -3.55 4.57
N SER A 318 5.67 -3.51 4.85
CA SER A 318 6.43 -2.28 5.18
C SER A 318 6.70 -1.32 4.00
N GLY A 319 6.62 -1.83 2.78
CA GLY A 319 6.66 -1.17 1.48
C GLY A 319 5.30 -0.63 1.09
N LYS A 320 4.29 -0.83 1.95
CA LYS A 320 2.98 -0.20 1.88
C LYS A 320 2.21 -0.54 0.60
N ALA A 321 2.50 -1.67 -0.05
CA ALA A 321 1.78 -2.08 -1.25
C ALA A 321 0.25 -2.06 -1.03
N LYS A 322 -0.22 -2.61 0.11
CA LYS A 322 -1.64 -2.53 0.51
C LYS A 322 -2.19 -1.11 0.62
N LEU A 323 -1.42 -0.17 1.16
CA LEU A 323 -1.84 1.22 1.33
C LEU A 323 -1.82 1.99 0.00
N ILE A 324 -0.81 1.72 -0.85
CA ILE A 324 -0.67 2.33 -2.18
C ILE A 324 -1.86 1.91 -3.05
N LEU A 325 -2.14 0.61 -3.14
CA LEU A 325 -3.26 0.10 -3.92
C LEU A 325 -4.61 0.51 -3.31
N GLY A 326 -4.74 0.56 -1.98
CA GLY A 326 -5.91 1.15 -1.32
C GLY A 326 -6.13 2.62 -1.72
N ALA A 327 -5.07 3.44 -1.76
CA ALA A 327 -5.19 4.83 -2.21
C ALA A 327 -5.67 4.95 -3.66
N LEU A 328 -5.23 4.05 -4.55
CA LEU A 328 -5.75 3.98 -5.92
C LEU A 328 -7.24 3.60 -5.96
N CYS A 329 -7.65 2.63 -5.16
CA CYS A 329 -9.05 2.21 -5.07
C CYS A 329 -9.96 3.33 -4.56
N ARG A 330 -9.56 4.05 -3.52
CA ARG A 330 -10.31 5.23 -3.05
C ARG A 330 -10.38 6.32 -4.11
N ARG A 331 -9.29 6.55 -4.83
CA ARG A 331 -9.29 7.47 -5.97
C ARG A 331 -10.25 7.00 -7.06
N HIS A 332 -10.34 5.69 -7.33
CA HIS A 332 -11.31 5.11 -8.27
C HIS A 332 -12.75 5.34 -7.81
N GLU A 333 -13.05 5.19 -6.53
CA GLU A 333 -14.40 5.40 -6.00
C GLU A 333 -14.87 6.84 -6.17
N ALA A 334 -14.01 7.81 -5.89
CA ALA A 334 -14.33 9.23 -6.05
C ALA A 334 -14.52 9.63 -7.52
N LYS A 335 -13.73 9.04 -8.42
CA LYS A 335 -13.86 9.24 -9.87
C LYS A 335 -13.42 7.96 -10.61
N PRO A 336 -14.38 7.18 -11.15
CA PRO A 336 -14.11 5.90 -11.79
C PRO A 336 -13.02 5.97 -12.86
N ILE A 337 -12.15 4.96 -12.85
CA ILE A 337 -10.99 4.84 -13.76
C ILE A 337 -11.37 3.93 -14.94
N ASN A 338 -11.47 2.61 -14.71
CA ASN A 338 -11.94 1.63 -15.69
C ASN A 338 -12.46 0.36 -15.00
N ALA A 339 -13.01 -0.58 -15.77
CA ALA A 339 -13.62 -1.81 -15.25
C ALA A 339 -12.60 -2.76 -14.61
N GLY A 340 -11.37 -2.86 -15.14
CA GLY A 340 -10.32 -3.71 -14.59
C GLY A 340 -9.84 -3.24 -13.21
N VAL A 341 -9.64 -1.92 -13.05
CA VAL A 341 -9.33 -1.31 -11.75
C VAL A 341 -10.48 -1.51 -10.77
N ARG A 342 -11.74 -1.34 -11.21
CA ARG A 342 -12.91 -1.61 -10.36
C ARG A 342 -12.88 -3.05 -9.85
N HIS A 343 -12.70 -4.01 -10.75
CA HIS A 343 -12.64 -5.42 -10.40
C HIS A 343 -11.56 -5.70 -9.34
N CYS A 344 -10.32 -5.23 -9.55
CA CYS A 344 -9.26 -5.43 -8.56
C CYS A 344 -9.49 -4.72 -7.22
N CYS A 345 -10.26 -3.65 -7.19
CA CYS A 345 -10.59 -2.93 -5.96
C CYS A 345 -11.70 -3.58 -5.14
N GLU A 346 -12.68 -4.21 -5.81
CA GLU A 346 -13.92 -4.70 -5.20
C GLU A 346 -13.96 -6.22 -5.00
N ASP A 347 -13.28 -7.01 -5.84
CA ASP A 347 -13.43 -8.48 -5.86
C ASP A 347 -12.92 -9.14 -4.57
N SER A 348 -11.67 -8.89 -4.18
CA SER A 348 -11.10 -9.48 -2.99
C SER A 348 -9.95 -8.66 -2.40
N TYR A 349 -10.05 -8.36 -1.10
CA TYR A 349 -8.97 -7.68 -0.37
C TYR A 349 -7.65 -8.49 -0.37
N ALA A 350 -7.72 -9.80 -0.15
CA ALA A 350 -6.55 -10.68 -0.07
C ALA A 350 -5.82 -10.86 -1.41
N PHE A 351 -6.57 -10.76 -2.51
CA PHE A 351 -6.06 -10.90 -3.88
C PHE A 351 -5.93 -9.58 -4.64
N ARG A 352 -6.22 -8.44 -4.00
CA ARG A 352 -6.12 -7.10 -4.61
C ARG A 352 -4.77 -6.87 -5.28
N LYS A 353 -3.67 -7.14 -4.57
CA LYS A 353 -2.31 -6.97 -5.12
C LYS A 353 -2.05 -7.89 -6.32
N PRO A 354 -2.21 -9.23 -6.22
CA PRO A 354 -2.10 -10.12 -7.37
C PRO A 354 -2.95 -9.66 -8.56
N CYS A 355 -4.21 -9.25 -8.32
CA CYS A 355 -5.08 -8.73 -9.37
C CYS A 355 -4.45 -7.52 -10.08
N PHE A 356 -3.91 -6.56 -9.34
CA PHE A 356 -3.22 -5.40 -9.95
C PHE A 356 -1.91 -5.78 -10.62
N ASP A 357 -1.16 -6.76 -10.10
CA ASP A 357 0.06 -7.26 -10.73
C ASP A 357 -0.27 -7.88 -12.12
N ASP A 358 -1.36 -8.64 -12.21
CA ASP A 358 -1.81 -9.36 -13.42
C ASP A 358 -2.74 -8.53 -14.33
N LEU A 359 -3.21 -7.36 -13.88
CA LEU A 359 -4.12 -6.51 -14.64
C LEU A 359 -3.55 -6.18 -16.03
N PRO A 360 -4.20 -6.55 -17.15
CA PRO A 360 -3.69 -6.24 -18.49
C PRO A 360 -3.79 -4.75 -18.81
N ALA A 361 -3.29 -4.37 -19.99
CA ALA A 361 -3.56 -3.05 -20.55
C ALA A 361 -5.07 -2.86 -20.77
N ASP A 362 -5.57 -1.65 -20.59
CA ASP A 362 -6.98 -1.35 -20.81
C ASP A 362 -7.30 -1.27 -22.31
N GLU A 363 -7.87 -2.35 -22.84
CA GLU A 363 -8.28 -2.46 -24.25
C GLU A 363 -9.44 -1.53 -24.62
N THR A 364 -10.20 -1.04 -23.63
CA THR A 364 -11.32 -0.13 -23.87
C THR A 364 -10.88 1.33 -24.00
N TYR A 365 -9.61 1.62 -23.71
CA TYR A 365 -9.09 2.97 -23.76
C TYR A 365 -8.92 3.46 -25.21
N VAL A 366 -9.63 4.54 -25.52
CA VAL A 366 -9.48 5.26 -26.78
C VAL A 366 -8.54 6.44 -26.57
N SER A 367 -7.39 6.39 -27.25
CA SER A 367 -6.40 7.47 -27.19
C SER A 367 -6.98 8.78 -27.74
N PRO A 368 -6.95 9.90 -26.98
CA PRO A 368 -7.42 11.18 -27.49
C PRO A 368 -6.50 11.65 -28.62
N SER A 369 -7.10 12.19 -29.69
CA SER A 369 -6.39 12.78 -30.82
C SER A 369 -5.79 14.13 -30.43
N LEU A 370 -4.71 14.09 -29.65
CA LEU A 370 -3.92 15.27 -29.29
C LEU A 370 -2.87 15.52 -30.36
N SER A 371 -2.65 16.80 -30.66
CA SER A 371 -1.49 17.21 -31.47
C SER A 371 -0.20 16.97 -30.70
N CYS A 372 0.91 16.78 -31.41
CA CYS A 372 2.18 16.49 -30.77
C CYS A 372 2.73 17.65 -29.95
N ASP A 373 2.40 18.88 -30.30
CA ASP A 373 2.74 20.05 -29.49
C ASP A 373 1.98 20.08 -28.15
N GLN A 374 0.81 19.44 -28.08
CA GLN A 374 0.05 19.27 -26.82
C GLN A 374 0.60 18.12 -25.96
N VAL A 375 1.14 17.07 -26.59
CA VAL A 375 1.72 15.90 -25.90
C VAL A 375 3.15 16.20 -25.43
N ILE A 376 3.94 16.84 -26.29
CA ILE A 376 5.34 17.22 -26.11
C ILE A 376 5.38 18.74 -25.90
N SER A 377 5.06 19.17 -24.68
CA SER A 377 5.14 20.58 -24.30
C SER A 377 6.51 20.90 -23.69
N LEU A 378 7.54 21.04 -24.52
CA LEU A 378 8.83 21.58 -24.08
C LEU A 378 8.77 23.11 -23.99
N LYS A 379 9.15 23.67 -22.85
CA LYS A 379 9.16 25.12 -22.58
C LYS A 379 10.53 25.56 -22.06
N GLU A 380 10.87 26.83 -22.27
CA GLU A 380 12.15 27.38 -21.83
C GLU A 380 12.34 27.33 -20.31
N ASP A 381 11.27 27.34 -19.52
CA ASP A 381 11.33 27.26 -18.07
C ASP A 381 11.96 25.93 -17.57
N LEU A 382 12.00 24.90 -18.43
CA LEU A 382 12.72 23.66 -18.16
C LEU A 382 14.23 23.88 -17.98
N CYS A 383 14.82 24.89 -18.63
CA CYS A 383 16.25 25.20 -18.52
C CYS A 383 16.67 25.71 -17.14
N LYS A 384 15.71 26.20 -16.34
CA LYS A 384 15.92 26.71 -14.97
C LYS A 384 15.20 25.85 -13.93
N ALA A 385 14.60 24.74 -14.35
CA ALA A 385 13.84 23.88 -13.46
C ALA A 385 14.79 23.16 -12.48
N PRO A 386 14.41 23.04 -11.19
CA PRO A 386 15.09 22.12 -10.29
C PRO A 386 15.05 20.68 -10.83
N GLU A 387 16.08 19.89 -10.54
CA GLU A 387 16.22 18.53 -11.07
C GLU A 387 14.98 17.64 -10.80
N GLU A 388 14.38 17.75 -9.61
CA GLU A 388 13.16 16.99 -9.28
C GLU A 388 11.96 17.39 -10.16
N LYS A 389 11.82 18.69 -10.46
CA LYS A 389 10.76 19.18 -11.35
C LYS A 389 11.02 18.71 -12.77
N LEU A 390 12.26 18.79 -13.24
CA LEU A 390 12.65 18.30 -14.56
C LEU A 390 12.39 16.80 -14.71
N GLN A 391 12.72 16.00 -13.69
CA GLN A 391 12.45 14.57 -13.66
C GLN A 391 10.95 14.25 -13.70
N THR A 392 10.14 15.02 -12.96
CA THR A 392 8.68 14.88 -12.98
C THR A 392 8.10 15.16 -14.37
N GLU A 393 8.59 16.19 -15.06
CA GLU A 393 8.14 16.51 -16.43
C GLU A 393 8.57 15.45 -17.45
N LYS A 394 9.79 14.89 -17.33
CA LYS A 394 10.24 13.74 -18.13
C LYS A 394 9.27 12.56 -18.01
N GLN A 395 8.85 12.27 -16.79
CA GLN A 395 7.96 11.15 -16.47
C GLN A 395 6.52 11.37 -16.91
N LYS A 396 6.02 12.61 -16.81
CA LYS A 396 4.71 12.98 -17.38
C LYS A 396 4.68 12.80 -18.89
N LEU A 397 5.73 13.25 -19.57
CA LEU A 397 5.84 13.05 -21.01
C LEU A 397 5.81 11.57 -21.37
N LEU A 398 6.58 10.74 -20.66
CA LEU A 398 6.57 9.29 -20.86
C LEU A 398 5.17 8.70 -20.73
N SER A 399 4.41 9.08 -19.68
CA SER A 399 3.02 8.66 -19.53
C SER A 399 2.13 9.13 -20.68
N ASN A 400 2.24 10.41 -21.09
CA ASN A 400 1.45 10.94 -22.21
C ASN A 400 1.74 10.21 -23.52
N LEU A 401 3.01 9.85 -23.79
CA LEU A 401 3.39 9.08 -24.97
C LEU A 401 2.84 7.65 -24.95
N VAL A 402 2.83 7.00 -23.78
CA VAL A 402 2.19 5.68 -23.61
C VAL A 402 0.69 5.76 -23.86
N LYS A 403 0.01 6.83 -23.42
CA LYS A 403 -1.41 7.07 -23.74
C LYS A 403 -1.67 7.28 -25.23
N GLN A 404 -0.70 7.83 -25.97
CA GLN A 404 -0.82 7.98 -27.42
C GLN A 404 -0.65 6.65 -28.18
N ASN A 405 0.03 5.67 -27.58
CA ASN A 405 0.19 4.33 -28.14
C ASN A 405 0.16 3.24 -27.06
N PRO A 406 -1.02 2.91 -26.50
CA PRO A 406 -1.13 2.00 -25.34
C PRO A 406 -0.71 0.56 -25.66
N HIS A 407 -0.80 0.14 -26.93
CA HIS A 407 -0.44 -1.21 -27.38
C HIS A 407 1.04 -1.34 -27.79
N ALA A 408 1.81 -0.25 -27.81
CA ALA A 408 3.24 -0.32 -28.09
C ALA A 408 3.98 -1.23 -27.09
N ALA A 409 4.96 -1.98 -27.59
CA ALA A 409 5.85 -2.74 -26.71
C ALA A 409 6.62 -1.79 -25.78
N GLU A 410 6.84 -2.16 -24.52
CA GLU A 410 7.49 -1.25 -23.58
C GLU A 410 8.92 -0.86 -23.96
N THR A 411 9.62 -1.72 -24.69
CA THR A 411 10.96 -1.45 -25.22
C THR A 411 10.98 -0.21 -26.12
N GLN A 412 9.85 0.11 -26.76
CA GLN A 412 9.70 1.29 -27.61
C GLN A 412 9.79 2.62 -26.84
N PHE A 413 9.54 2.60 -25.52
CA PHE A 413 9.58 3.80 -24.68
C PHE A 413 10.93 4.00 -23.96
N GLN A 414 11.89 3.08 -24.12
CA GLN A 414 13.15 3.10 -23.36
C GLN A 414 14.02 4.33 -23.66
N SER A 415 14.04 4.80 -24.92
CA SER A 415 14.90 5.94 -25.30
C SER A 415 14.26 7.30 -25.02
N VAL A 416 12.94 7.37 -24.77
CA VAL A 416 12.17 8.60 -24.66
C VAL A 416 12.77 9.58 -23.65
N ILE A 417 13.17 9.08 -22.48
CA ILE A 417 13.72 9.91 -21.41
C ILE A 417 15.11 10.47 -21.78
N THR A 418 15.94 9.65 -22.42
CA THR A 418 17.27 10.05 -22.91
C THR A 418 17.15 11.07 -24.04
N ASP A 419 16.25 10.82 -25.00
CA ASP A 419 15.98 11.72 -26.13
C ASP A 419 15.45 13.07 -25.64
N PHE A 420 14.53 13.08 -24.67
CA PHE A 420 14.03 14.29 -24.03
C PHE A 420 15.16 15.08 -23.35
N THR A 421 15.99 14.40 -22.55
CA THR A 421 17.08 15.04 -21.81
C THR A 421 18.05 15.72 -22.77
N ARG A 422 18.45 15.02 -23.84
CA ARG A 422 19.31 15.56 -24.89
C ARG A 422 18.69 16.77 -25.61
N LEU A 423 17.38 16.72 -25.90
CA LEU A 423 16.66 17.82 -26.54
C LEU A 423 16.63 19.06 -25.65
N VAL A 424 16.34 18.90 -24.36
CA VAL A 424 16.34 20.00 -23.39
C VAL A 424 17.74 20.60 -23.26
N GLU A 425 18.77 19.79 -23.06
CA GLU A 425 20.16 20.26 -22.95
C GLU A 425 20.59 21.07 -24.19
N MET A 426 20.34 20.51 -25.38
CA MET A 426 20.65 21.16 -26.65
C MET A 426 19.92 22.51 -26.79
N CYS A 427 18.62 22.57 -26.48
CA CYS A 427 17.87 23.82 -26.61
C CYS A 427 18.17 24.84 -25.51
N CYS A 428 18.59 24.41 -24.32
CA CYS A 428 19.02 25.33 -23.26
C CYS A 428 20.37 25.99 -23.58
N GLN A 429 21.22 25.33 -24.38
CA GLN A 429 22.49 25.86 -24.88
C GLN A 429 22.35 26.70 -26.16
N ALA A 430 21.18 26.69 -26.81
CA ALA A 430 20.95 27.46 -28.03
C ALA A 430 20.87 28.97 -27.75
N GLU A 431 21.38 29.77 -28.68
CA GLU A 431 21.36 31.24 -28.63
C GLU A 431 19.92 31.80 -28.59
N LYS A 432 19.00 31.15 -29.31
CA LYS A 432 17.55 31.44 -29.30
C LYS A 432 16.77 30.23 -28.78
N ARG A 433 16.77 30.07 -27.45
CA ARG A 433 16.16 28.93 -26.73
C ARG A 433 14.71 28.66 -27.13
N GLU A 434 13.88 29.71 -27.10
CA GLU A 434 12.45 29.60 -27.44
C GLU A 434 12.21 29.06 -28.86
N MET A 435 12.96 29.56 -29.84
CA MET A 435 12.87 29.05 -31.22
C MET A 435 13.39 27.62 -31.35
N CYS A 436 14.40 27.22 -30.58
CA CYS A 436 14.88 25.84 -30.56
C CYS A 436 13.78 24.89 -30.09
N PHE A 437 13.13 25.20 -28.96
CA PHE A 437 12.04 24.39 -28.42
C PHE A 437 10.85 24.30 -29.37
N GLN A 438 10.42 25.43 -29.95
CA GLN A 438 9.34 25.44 -30.95
C GLN A 438 9.68 24.56 -32.17
N ARG A 439 10.90 24.66 -32.71
CA ARG A 439 11.33 23.87 -33.87
C ARG A 439 11.44 22.38 -33.55
N LYS A 440 11.91 22.03 -32.35
CA LYS A 440 12.09 20.63 -31.94
C LYS A 440 10.77 19.93 -31.59
N ASN A 441 9.80 20.65 -31.04
CA ASN A 441 8.43 20.13 -30.89
C ASN A 441 7.83 19.75 -32.25
N PHE A 442 7.97 20.64 -33.25
CA PHE A 442 7.50 20.41 -34.62
C PHE A 442 8.20 19.24 -35.32
N LEU A 443 9.52 19.08 -35.15
CA LEU A 443 10.26 17.96 -35.74
C LEU A 443 9.95 16.62 -35.05
N GLY A 444 9.68 16.61 -33.75
CA GLY A 444 9.17 15.42 -33.05
C GLY A 444 7.80 14.99 -33.58
N ALA A 445 6.94 15.96 -33.89
CA ALA A 445 5.64 15.71 -34.54
C ALA A 445 5.79 15.05 -35.93
N GLN A 446 6.81 15.41 -36.70
CA GLN A 446 7.05 14.88 -38.05
C GLN A 446 7.84 13.55 -38.07
N ALA A 447 8.68 13.29 -37.07
CA ALA A 447 9.58 12.13 -37.03
C ALA A 447 8.96 10.85 -36.45
N GLY A 448 7.69 10.89 -36.00
CA GLY A 448 7.03 9.78 -35.31
C GLY A 448 6.93 8.50 -36.16
N ARG A 449 7.82 7.52 -35.91
CA ARG A 449 7.70 6.15 -36.46
C ARG A 449 7.15 5.13 -35.46
N VAL A 450 6.96 5.49 -34.20
CA VAL A 450 6.71 4.54 -33.08
C VAL A 450 5.53 4.95 -32.19
N THR A 451 5.27 6.25 -32.05
CA THR A 451 4.11 6.86 -31.38
C THR A 451 3.55 7.92 -32.32
N LYS A 452 2.23 8.21 -32.27
CA LYS A 452 1.63 9.32 -33.06
C LYS A 452 2.39 10.65 -32.89
N CYS A 453 3.16 10.78 -31.80
CA CYS A 453 4.08 11.87 -31.51
C CYS A 453 5.41 11.30 -31.03
N GLY A 454 6.49 11.37 -31.83
CA GLY A 454 7.82 10.91 -31.45
C GLY A 454 8.69 12.06 -30.91
N LEU A 455 9.79 11.76 -30.24
CA LEU A 455 10.87 12.74 -30.03
C LEU A 455 11.87 12.55 -31.18
N GLY A 456 12.05 13.58 -32.01
CA GLY A 456 12.98 13.54 -33.14
C GLY A 456 14.42 13.42 -32.64
N ARG A 457 15.24 12.59 -33.32
CA ARG A 457 16.66 12.43 -32.97
C ARG A 457 17.49 13.67 -33.26
#